data_AF-A0A0H1BUJ7-F1
#
_entry.id   AF-A0A0H1BUJ7-F1
#
_cell.length_a   1.000
_cell.length_b   1.000
_cell.length_c   1.000
_cell.angle_alpha   90.00
_cell.angle_beta   90.00
_cell.angle_gamma   90.00
#
_symmetry.space_group_name_H-M   'P 1'
#
loop_
_entity.id
_entity.type
_entity.pdbx_description
1 polymer ?
#
loop_
_entity_poly.entity_id
_entity_poly.type
_entity_poly.pdbx_seq_one_letter_code
_entity_poly.pdbx_strand_id
1 'polypeptide(L)'
;LGYRGREIFILGYAQGASVGLSVGLEVGRGALVHADENGNDGNGGREKELGGIVAIGAVLPLSAIKEDGAGRAGTPVLLVGGQGPGSALTDAGIGRTKGHFGNVEVVRWKGRRGDGMPSNREEMFPIMRFLASR
;
A
#
# COMPACT_ATOMS: atom_id res chain seq x y z
N LEU A 1 21.97 3.60 -0.38
CA LEU A 1 21.43 2.25 -0.05
C LEU A 1 21.16 1.56 -1.38
N GLY A 2 21.62 0.33 -1.61
CA GLY A 2 21.52 -0.36 -2.90
C GLY A 2 20.24 -1.18 -3.10
N TYR A 3 19.16 -0.83 -2.41
CA TYR A 3 17.89 -1.56 -2.47
C TYR A 3 17.04 -1.09 -3.64
N ARG A 4 16.38 -2.02 -4.34
CA ARG A 4 15.38 -1.68 -5.36
C ARG A 4 14.03 -1.39 -4.71
N GLY A 5 13.22 -0.53 -5.34
CA GLY A 5 11.87 -0.21 -4.85
C GLY A 5 11.04 -1.48 -4.70
N ARG A 6 11.11 -2.39 -5.68
CA ARG A 6 10.41 -3.69 -5.66
C ARG A 6 10.81 -4.62 -4.50
N GLU A 7 11.94 -4.38 -3.85
CA GLU A 7 12.43 -5.19 -2.72
C GLU A 7 11.98 -4.62 -1.37
N ILE A 8 11.36 -3.43 -1.37
CA ILE A 8 10.92 -2.72 -0.18
C ILE A 8 9.44 -2.99 0.05
N PHE A 9 9.12 -3.55 1.21
CA PHE A 9 7.76 -3.74 1.68
C PHE A 9 7.49 -2.81 2.86
N ILE A 10 6.28 -2.23 2.89
CA ILE A 10 5.83 -1.41 4.02
C ILE A 10 4.68 -2.14 4.72
N LEU A 11 4.85 -2.44 6.00
CA LEU A 11 3.76 -2.85 6.88
C LEU A 11 3.46 -1.69 7.82
N GLY A 12 2.24 -1.19 7.75
CA GLY A 12 1.76 -0.12 8.62
C GLY A 12 0.52 -0.53 9.39
N TYR A 13 0.34 0.10 10.55
CA TYR A 13 -0.85 -0.03 11.39
C TYR A 13 -1.45 1.33 11.71
N ALA A 14 -2.78 1.42 11.66
CA ALA A 14 -3.53 2.64 11.90
C ALA A 14 -2.97 3.81 11.09
N GLN A 15 -2.56 4.91 11.72
CA GLN A 15 -1.99 6.05 10.99
C GLN A 15 -0.68 5.72 10.28
N GLY A 16 0.12 4.77 10.79
CA GLY A 16 1.31 4.29 10.10
C GLY A 16 0.99 3.61 8.76
N ALA A 17 -0.16 2.94 8.67
CA ALA A 17 -0.65 2.40 7.39
C ALA A 17 -1.02 3.51 6.41
N SER A 18 -1.68 4.58 6.87
CA SER A 18 -1.97 5.75 6.03
C SER A 18 -0.70 6.41 5.47
N VAL A 19 0.36 6.48 6.29
CA VAL A 19 1.69 6.96 5.86
C VAL A 19 2.26 6.04 4.79
N GLY A 20 2.25 4.72 5.02
CA GLY A 20 2.72 3.75 4.03
C GLY A 20 2.02 3.87 2.68
N LEU A 21 0.69 4.04 2.68
CA LEU A 21 -0.08 4.31 1.45
C LEU A 21 0.33 5.62 0.79
N SER A 22 0.55 6.69 1.56
CA SER A 22 1.00 7.98 1.03
C SER A 22 2.38 7.85 0.37
N VAL A 23 3.31 7.13 1.00
CA VAL A 23 4.63 6.83 0.43
C VAL A 23 4.49 6.07 -0.88
N GLY A 24 3.64 5.03 -0.93
CA GLY A 24 3.39 4.27 -2.16
C GLY A 24 2.92 5.13 -3.33
N LEU A 25 2.10 6.15 -3.09
CA LEU A 25 1.69 7.10 -4.11
C LEU A 25 2.83 8.00 -4.58
N GLU A 26 3.61 8.55 -3.65
CA GLU A 26 4.74 9.40 -4.01
C GLU A 26 5.83 8.60 -4.77
N VAL A 27 6.02 7.32 -4.46
CA VAL A 27 6.86 6.40 -5.25
C VAL A 27 6.31 6.23 -6.66
N GLY A 28 5.00 6.02 -6.81
CA GLY A 28 4.29 6.01 -8.10
C GLY A 28 4.53 7.26 -8.94
N ARG A 29 4.68 8.41 -8.27
CA ARG A 29 4.97 9.71 -8.87
C ARG A 29 6.47 9.93 -9.17
N GLY A 30 7.36 9.08 -8.65
CA GLY A 30 8.80 9.14 -8.90
C GLY A 30 9.65 9.70 -7.75
N ALA A 31 9.11 9.81 -6.53
CA ALA A 31 9.81 10.40 -5.39
C ALA A 31 11.02 9.59 -4.85
N LEU A 32 11.22 8.34 -5.29
CA LEU A 32 12.38 7.50 -4.93
C LEU A 32 13.36 7.27 -6.10
N VAL A 33 13.24 8.05 -7.18
CA VAL A 33 14.16 7.93 -8.32
C VAL A 33 15.49 8.60 -7.97
N HIS A 34 16.54 7.80 -7.79
CA HIS A 34 17.90 8.30 -7.97
C HIS A 34 18.09 8.63 -9.46
N ALA A 35 18.49 9.86 -9.75
CA ALA A 35 18.99 10.22 -11.07
C ALA A 35 20.35 9.53 -11.24
N ASP A 36 20.40 8.37 -11.90
CA ASP A 36 21.65 7.91 -12.47
C ASP A 36 22.08 8.95 -13.51
N GLU A 37 23.12 9.72 -13.20
CA GLU A 37 23.67 10.78 -14.05
C GLU A 37 24.37 10.26 -15.33
N ASN A 38 24.39 8.95 -15.57
CA ASN A 38 24.91 8.40 -16.81
C ASN A 38 23.79 7.69 -17.58
N GLY A 39 23.11 8.48 -18.41
CA GLY A 39 22.15 7.97 -19.38
C GLY A 39 22.84 7.07 -20.39
N ASN A 40 22.68 5.76 -20.22
CA ASN A 40 22.66 4.80 -21.33
C ASN A 40 22.16 3.43 -20.85
N ASP A 41 20.88 3.30 -20.51
CA ASP A 41 20.23 1.98 -20.44
C ASP A 41 18.87 2.03 -21.11
N GLY A 42 18.86 1.65 -22.39
CA GLY A 42 17.67 1.49 -23.25
C GLY A 42 16.71 0.38 -22.82
N ASN A 43 16.71 -0.03 -21.54
CA ASN A 43 15.75 -0.97 -20.96
C ASN A 43 15.66 -0.84 -19.41
N GLY A 44 16.14 0.27 -18.82
CA GLY A 44 16.13 0.52 -17.38
C GLY A 44 14.83 1.20 -16.93
N GLY A 45 13.71 0.48 -16.95
CA GLY A 45 12.43 0.99 -16.48
C GLY A 45 12.51 1.48 -15.04
N ARG A 46 12.46 2.80 -14.84
CA ARG A 46 12.40 3.47 -13.54
C ARG A 46 11.41 2.73 -12.63
N GLU A 47 11.86 2.21 -11.49
CA GLU A 47 10.96 1.58 -10.54
C GLU A 47 10.10 2.64 -9.85
N LYS A 48 8.85 2.72 -10.30
CA LYS A 48 7.82 3.60 -9.74
C LYS A 48 6.91 2.84 -8.79
N GLU A 49 7.39 1.75 -8.20
CA GLU A 49 6.60 0.92 -7.29
C GLU A 49 7.45 0.28 -6.20
N LEU A 50 6.78 0.03 -5.07
CA LEU A 50 7.31 -0.78 -3.98
C LEU A 50 6.93 -2.25 -4.18
N GLY A 51 7.62 -3.16 -3.49
CA GLY A 51 7.27 -4.59 -3.47
C GLY A 51 5.86 -4.85 -2.95
N GLY A 52 5.42 -4.04 -1.98
CA GLY A 52 4.02 -4.00 -1.56
C GLY A 52 3.79 -3.23 -0.27
N ILE A 53 2.51 -2.92 0.00
CA ILE A 53 2.07 -2.24 1.21
C ILE A 53 1.00 -3.07 1.90
N VAL A 54 1.23 -3.42 3.17
CA VAL A 54 0.22 -3.98 4.07
C VAL A 54 -0.27 -2.86 4.97
N ALA A 55 -1.54 -2.47 4.80
CA ALA A 55 -2.19 -1.41 5.55
C ALA A 55 -3.24 -2.00 6.51
N ILE A 56 -2.88 -2.08 7.79
CA ILE A 56 -3.76 -2.63 8.83
C ILE A 56 -4.58 -1.50 9.46
N GLY A 57 -5.91 -1.59 9.35
CA GLY A 57 -6.83 -0.64 9.98
C GLY A 57 -6.71 0.78 9.43
N ALA A 58 -6.45 0.91 8.14
CA ALA A 58 -6.37 2.21 7.49
C ALA A 58 -6.75 2.14 6.00
N VAL A 59 -6.97 3.32 5.44
CA VAL A 59 -7.23 3.56 4.03
C VAL A 59 -6.41 4.76 3.58
N LEU A 60 -6.29 4.97 2.28
CA LEU A 60 -5.56 6.12 1.77
C LEU A 60 -6.19 7.42 2.33
N PRO A 61 -5.42 8.30 2.99
CA PRO A 61 -5.95 9.56 3.51
C PRO A 61 -6.20 10.56 2.38
N LEU A 62 -7.19 11.45 2.54
CA LEU A 62 -7.49 12.50 1.55
C LEU A 62 -6.31 13.43 1.30
N SER A 63 -5.52 13.72 2.35
CA SER A 63 -4.35 14.62 2.27
C SER A 63 -3.22 14.10 1.38
N ALA A 64 -3.21 12.81 1.03
CA ALA A 64 -2.21 12.22 0.13
C ALA A 64 -2.60 12.35 -1.35
N ILE A 65 -3.86 12.67 -1.64
CA ILE A 65 -4.36 12.84 -3.00
C ILE A 65 -3.93 14.21 -3.52
N LYS A 66 -3.39 14.20 -4.73
CA LYS A 66 -3.04 15.41 -5.49
C LYS A 66 -3.69 15.26 -6.85
N GLU A 67 -4.26 16.33 -7.37
CA GLU A 67 -4.77 16.39 -8.74
C GLU A 67 -3.62 16.75 -9.68
N ASP A 68 -2.74 15.78 -9.94
CA ASP A 68 -1.55 15.94 -10.78
C ASP A 68 -1.69 15.21 -12.13
N GLY A 69 -2.87 14.64 -12.42
CA GLY A 69 -3.10 13.83 -13.61
C GLY A 69 -2.29 12.54 -13.64
N ALA A 70 -1.59 12.19 -12.55
CA ALA A 70 -0.86 10.94 -12.45
C ALA A 70 -1.86 9.77 -12.46
N GLY A 71 -1.54 8.75 -13.25
CA GLY A 71 -2.30 7.50 -13.24
C GLY A 71 -2.21 6.77 -11.89
N ARG A 72 -2.78 5.57 -11.82
CA ARG A 72 -2.71 4.76 -10.60
C ARG A 72 -1.28 4.29 -10.32
N ALA A 73 -0.88 4.29 -9.05
CA ALA A 73 0.38 3.72 -8.61
C ALA A 73 0.37 2.19 -8.81
N GLY A 74 1.51 1.65 -9.28
CA GLY A 74 1.70 0.22 -9.53
C GLY A 74 1.85 -0.62 -8.27
N THR A 75 2.33 0.00 -7.18
CA THR A 75 2.57 -0.63 -5.88
C THR A 75 1.37 -1.47 -5.43
N PRO A 76 1.55 -2.79 -5.21
CA PRO A 76 0.50 -3.64 -4.66
C PRO A 76 0.12 -3.25 -3.24
N VAL A 77 -1.17 -3.28 -2.92
CA VAL A 77 -1.70 -2.92 -1.60
C VAL A 77 -2.60 -4.02 -1.06
N LEU A 78 -2.38 -4.41 0.19
CA LEU A 78 -3.33 -5.16 1.00
C LEU A 78 -3.93 -4.23 2.06
N LEU A 79 -5.22 -3.96 1.97
CA LEU A 79 -6.00 -3.37 3.05
C LEU A 79 -6.53 -4.50 3.94
N VAL A 80 -6.22 -4.47 5.23
CA VAL A 80 -6.70 -5.48 6.17
C VAL A 80 -7.24 -4.83 7.44
N GLY A 81 -8.33 -5.35 7.98
CA GLY A 81 -8.93 -4.79 9.20
C GLY A 81 -10.12 -5.60 9.68
N GLY A 82 -10.79 -5.10 10.71
CA GLY A 82 -12.00 -5.73 11.23
C GLY A 82 -13.27 -5.40 10.43
N GLN A 83 -14.40 -5.66 11.07
CA GLN A 83 -15.74 -5.46 10.53
C GLN A 83 -16.51 -4.41 11.34
N GLY A 84 -17.55 -3.87 10.70
CA GLY A 84 -18.51 -2.96 11.31
C GLY A 84 -18.00 -1.53 11.50
N PRO A 85 -18.76 -0.69 12.23
CA PRO A 85 -18.50 0.74 12.37
C PRO A 85 -17.16 1.11 13.03
N GLY A 86 -16.57 0.18 13.78
CA GLY A 86 -15.27 0.38 14.43
C GLY A 86 -14.06 0.16 13.50
N SER A 87 -14.28 -0.16 12.22
CA SER A 87 -13.20 -0.34 11.25
C SER A 87 -13.03 0.90 10.38
N ALA A 88 -11.78 1.35 10.22
CA ALA A 88 -11.37 2.41 9.31
C ALA A 88 -11.48 2.01 7.84
N LEU A 89 -11.64 0.72 7.53
CA LEU A 89 -11.93 0.21 6.19
C LEU A 89 -13.39 0.55 5.84
N THR A 90 -13.69 1.82 5.60
CA THR A 90 -14.98 2.26 5.06
C THR A 90 -15.04 2.02 3.56
N ASP A 91 -16.24 1.83 3.00
CA ASP A 91 -16.38 1.59 1.55
C ASP A 91 -15.87 2.78 0.72
N ALA A 92 -16.11 4.01 1.20
CA ALA A 92 -15.55 5.22 0.59
C ALA A 92 -14.01 5.24 0.64
N GLY A 93 -13.41 4.85 1.76
CA GLY A 93 -11.95 4.77 1.90
C GLY A 93 -11.33 3.68 1.03
N ILE A 94 -11.98 2.52 0.93
CA ILE A 94 -11.58 1.42 0.04
C ILE A 94 -11.67 1.87 -1.42
N GLY A 95 -12.81 2.47 -1.82
CA GLY A 95 -13.03 2.99 -3.17
C GLY A 95 -11.98 4.02 -3.55
N ARG A 96 -11.68 4.95 -2.64
CA ARG A 96 -10.60 5.93 -2.80
C ARG A 96 -9.24 5.27 -3.01
N THR A 97 -8.90 4.28 -2.18
CA THR A 97 -7.61 3.56 -2.34
C THR A 97 -7.53 2.84 -3.68
N LYS A 98 -8.60 2.15 -4.11
CA LYS A 98 -8.71 1.51 -5.44
C LYS A 98 -8.69 2.51 -6.60
N GLY A 99 -9.08 3.76 -6.36
CA GLY A 99 -9.00 4.85 -7.33
C GLY A 99 -7.56 5.23 -7.67
N HIS A 100 -6.64 5.12 -6.70
CA HIS A 100 -5.25 5.57 -6.83
C HIS A 100 -4.20 4.45 -6.92
N PHE A 101 -4.55 3.20 -6.62
CA PHE A 101 -3.66 2.04 -6.76
C PHE A 101 -4.21 1.04 -7.76
N GLY A 102 -3.33 0.50 -8.61
CA GLY A 102 -3.70 -0.47 -9.65
C GLY A 102 -4.07 -1.84 -9.09
N ASN A 103 -3.47 -2.24 -7.97
CA ASN A 103 -3.66 -3.55 -7.36
C ASN A 103 -3.96 -3.43 -5.86
N VAL A 104 -5.22 -3.62 -5.49
CA VAL A 104 -5.69 -3.51 -4.10
C VAL A 104 -6.49 -4.73 -3.70
N GLU A 105 -5.92 -5.55 -2.81
CA GLU A 105 -6.62 -6.60 -2.08
C GLU A 105 -7.24 -6.03 -0.81
N VAL A 106 -8.44 -6.50 -0.46
CA VAL A 106 -9.15 -6.08 0.75
C VAL A 106 -9.57 -7.31 1.54
N VAL A 107 -9.13 -7.39 2.79
CA VAL A 107 -9.49 -8.48 3.71
C VAL A 107 -10.11 -7.91 4.96
N ARG A 108 -11.35 -8.33 5.26
CA ARG A 108 -11.99 -8.08 6.54
C ARG A 108 -11.93 -9.36 7.37
N TRP A 109 -11.28 -9.31 8.52
CA TRP A 109 -11.18 -10.46 9.43
C TRP A 109 -12.57 -10.88 9.92
N LYS A 110 -12.88 -12.17 9.78
CA LYS A 110 -14.18 -12.72 10.13
C LYS A 110 -14.37 -12.70 11.65
N GLY A 111 -15.47 -12.11 12.11
CA GLY A 111 -15.83 -12.08 13.54
C GLY A 111 -15.04 -11.08 14.37
N ARG A 112 -14.08 -10.35 13.78
CA ARG A 112 -13.32 -9.30 14.45
C ARG A 112 -14.03 -7.96 14.33
N ARG A 113 -14.40 -7.37 15.45
CA ARG A 113 -14.97 -6.02 15.51
C ARG A 113 -13.86 -4.99 15.62
N GLY A 114 -13.92 -3.99 14.75
CA GLY A 114 -12.94 -2.91 14.71
C GLY A 114 -11.52 -3.36 14.38
N ASP A 115 -10.64 -2.38 14.25
CA ASP A 115 -9.27 -2.63 13.83
C ASP A 115 -8.33 -2.86 15.01
N GLY A 116 -7.22 -3.54 14.74
CA GLY A 116 -6.12 -3.69 15.69
C GLY A 116 -5.01 -4.51 15.05
N MET A 117 -3.92 -4.71 15.78
CA MET A 117 -2.89 -5.65 15.32
C MET A 117 -3.45 -7.08 15.27
N PRO A 118 -3.05 -7.89 14.28
CA PRO A 118 -3.43 -9.30 14.20
C PRO A 118 -2.98 -10.03 15.48
N SER A 119 -3.86 -10.84 16.06
CA SER A 119 -3.65 -11.50 17.36
C SER A 119 -3.64 -13.03 17.25
N ASN A 120 -3.97 -13.58 16.09
CA ASN A 120 -4.01 -15.02 15.83
C ASN A 120 -3.53 -15.36 14.41
N ARG A 121 -3.40 -16.67 14.16
CA ARG A 121 -2.90 -17.20 12.89
C ARG A 121 -3.83 -16.85 11.73
N GLU A 122 -5.13 -16.94 11.95
CA GLU A 122 -6.15 -16.71 10.93
C GLU A 122 -6.12 -15.26 10.43
N GLU A 123 -5.84 -14.32 11.33
CA GLU A 123 -5.68 -12.91 11.01
C GLU A 123 -4.33 -12.57 10.36
N MET A 124 -3.25 -13.25 10.76
CA MET A 124 -1.94 -13.11 10.14
C MET A 124 -1.86 -13.74 8.76
N PHE A 125 -2.60 -14.82 8.52
CA PHE A 125 -2.56 -15.59 7.28
C PHE A 125 -2.69 -14.74 6.00
N PRO A 126 -3.69 -13.84 5.85
CA PRO A 126 -3.80 -13.00 4.65
C PRO A 126 -2.59 -12.07 4.46
N ILE A 127 -1.99 -11.57 5.55
CA ILE A 127 -0.81 -10.72 5.50
C ILE A 127 0.39 -11.52 4.99
N MET A 128 0.63 -12.70 5.56
CA MET A 128 1.73 -13.57 5.14
C MET A 128 1.56 -14.04 3.69
N ARG A 129 0.33 -14.38 3.27
CA ARG A 129 0.02 -14.75 1.89
C ARG A 129 0.37 -13.63 0.91
N PHE A 130 0.01 -12.39 1.24
CA PHE A 130 0.33 -11.23 0.42
C PHE A 130 1.83 -11.04 0.30
N LEU A 131 2.55 -11.05 1.42
CA LEU A 131 4.02 -10.89 1.45
C LEU A 131 4.75 -12.00 0.70
N ALA A 132 4.25 -13.24 0.73
CA ALA A 132 4.88 -14.38 0.04
C ALA A 132 4.61 -14.41 -1.48
N SER A 133 3.64 -13.64 -1.97
CA SER A 133 3.21 -13.65 -3.38
C SER A 133 3.96 -12.66 -4.27
N ARG A 134 4.97 -11.96 -3.74
CA ARG A 134 5.60 -10.78 -4.35
C ARG A 134 7.11 -10.86 -4.32
#